data_AF-A0A535LIY4-F1
#
_entry.id   AF-A0A535LIY4-F1
#
_cell.length_a   1.000
_cell.length_b   1.000
_cell.length_c   1.000
_cell.angle_alpha   90.00
_cell.angle_beta   90.00
_cell.angle_gamma   90.00
#
_symmetry.space_group_name_H-M   'P 1'
#
loop_
_entity.id
_entity.type
_entity.pdbx_description
1 polymer ?
#
loop_
_entity_poly.entity_id
_entity_poly.type
_entity_poly.pdbx_seq_one_letter_code
_entity_poly.pdbx_strand_id
1 'polypeptide(L)'
;GVVLGDAVHERLDELQAAGVSLAHMDTGEDIAAIRERLVFASAYLGARPLVEALDGGAHIVLTGRVADAALFLAPMIHELGWRWDDWDRLAQGMVVGHLLECSGQATGGNFGGDWRSMPDLAHIGYPIAEVWESGEAVISKAPGTGGRVNFDTLREQLLYEVHDPRHYMTPDVDVDMTTLRMEEIGPDQVRVTGATGRPAPDTLKVVAGYEDGVMGQAMLGYAWPDALAKARTAAEIIQQQMQEIGLKAEETVVEYLGYDSIHGPLADPGHAHDLNEVYLRIAVRCADKREAAKLGRLFPPLALSGPPFIGGAGGMMEPRGLLGIWPTLAPRAIIEEYIRVSVEEA
;
A
#
# COMPACT_ATOMS: atom_id res chain seq x y z
N GLY A 1 7.39 -11.30 23.44
CA GLY A 1 7.01 -9.93 23.78
C GLY A 1 5.74 -9.57 23.02
N VAL A 2 4.86 -8.79 23.64
CA VAL A 2 3.62 -8.28 23.02
C VAL A 2 3.60 -6.77 23.16
N VAL A 3 3.33 -6.07 22.05
CA VAL A 3 3.17 -4.62 21.98
C VAL A 3 1.71 -4.31 21.64
N LEU A 4 1.03 -3.58 22.52
CA LEU A 4 -0.37 -3.17 22.36
C LEU A 4 -0.52 -1.65 22.46
N GLY A 5 -1.66 -1.14 21.99
CA GLY A 5 -2.05 0.27 22.15
C GLY A 5 -2.06 1.10 20.86
N ASP A 6 -1.81 0.48 19.71
CA ASP A 6 -1.96 1.11 18.40
C ASP A 6 -3.43 1.37 18.03
N ALA A 7 -4.36 0.53 18.51
CA ALA A 7 -5.79 0.71 18.28
C ALA A 7 -6.33 1.94 19.04
N VAL A 8 -6.74 2.96 18.28
CA VAL A 8 -7.21 4.25 18.82
C VAL A 8 -8.69 4.51 18.56
N HIS A 9 -9.42 3.55 17.96
CA HIS A 9 -10.82 3.69 17.58
C HIS A 9 -11.73 4.13 18.75
N GLU A 10 -11.64 3.46 19.90
CA GLU A 10 -12.45 3.78 21.09
C GLU A 10 -12.07 5.12 21.74
N ARG A 11 -10.93 5.71 21.35
CA ARG A 11 -10.36 6.92 21.93
C ARG A 11 -10.48 8.15 21.05
N LEU A 12 -11.11 8.02 19.88
CA LEU A 12 -11.25 9.15 18.96
C LEU A 12 -12.02 10.33 19.61
N ASP A 13 -13.03 10.05 20.45
CA ASP A 13 -13.74 11.10 21.20
C ASP A 13 -12.86 11.82 22.22
N GLU A 14 -12.02 11.06 22.94
CA GLU A 14 -11.06 11.62 23.89
C GLU A 14 -10.05 12.53 23.19
N LEU A 15 -9.53 12.08 22.04
CA LEU A 15 -8.61 12.86 21.20
C LEU A 15 -9.27 14.15 20.71
N GLN A 16 -10.51 14.09 20.21
CA GLN A 16 -11.24 15.30 19.78
C GLN A 16 -11.53 16.23 20.96
N ALA A 17 -11.90 15.70 22.12
CA ALA A 17 -12.13 16.50 23.33
C ALA A 17 -10.84 17.18 23.83
N ALA A 18 -9.68 16.57 23.59
CA ALA A 18 -8.36 17.14 23.84
C ALA A 18 -7.91 18.17 22.78
N GLY A 19 -8.74 18.45 21.77
CA GLY A 19 -8.47 19.44 20.72
C GLY A 19 -7.69 18.89 19.53
N VAL A 20 -7.54 17.57 19.39
CA VAL A 20 -6.92 16.96 18.20
C VAL A 20 -7.89 17.04 17.04
N SER A 21 -7.45 17.63 15.92
CA SER A 21 -8.31 17.86 14.75
C SER A 21 -8.84 16.56 14.14
N LEU A 22 -8.00 15.52 14.02
CA LEU A 22 -8.30 14.28 13.32
C LEU A 22 -8.84 14.46 11.89
N ALA A 23 -8.61 15.64 11.28
CA ALA A 23 -9.05 15.92 9.93
C ALA A 23 -8.35 15.03 8.91
N HIS A 24 -9.03 14.74 7.81
CA HIS A 24 -8.47 13.99 6.69
C HIS A 24 -7.24 14.73 6.14
N MET A 25 -6.13 14.04 5.95
CA MET A 25 -4.86 14.68 5.53
C MET A 25 -4.98 15.41 4.18
N ASP A 26 -5.69 14.83 3.22
CA ASP A 26 -5.79 15.41 1.88
C ASP A 26 -6.92 16.44 1.70
N THR A 27 -8.09 16.24 2.33
CA THR A 27 -9.28 17.07 2.12
C THR A 27 -9.51 18.09 3.24
N GLY A 28 -8.92 17.88 4.42
CA GLY A 28 -9.15 18.69 5.61
C GLY A 28 -10.55 18.53 6.23
N GLU A 29 -11.35 17.57 5.76
CA GLU A 29 -12.67 17.27 6.32
C GLU A 29 -12.57 16.73 7.75
N ASP A 30 -13.60 16.95 8.57
CA ASP A 30 -13.67 16.49 9.96
C ASP A 30 -14.08 15.02 10.03
N ILE A 31 -13.42 14.23 10.90
CA ILE A 31 -13.71 12.80 11.10
C ILE A 31 -15.16 12.53 11.54
N ALA A 32 -15.85 13.55 12.08
CA ALA A 32 -17.28 13.50 12.36
C ALA A 32 -18.12 13.06 11.14
N ALA A 33 -17.67 13.34 9.92
CA ALA A 33 -18.35 12.95 8.67
C ALA A 33 -18.46 11.43 8.48
N ILE A 34 -17.56 10.66 9.11
CA ILE A 34 -17.50 9.20 8.98
C ILE A 34 -17.71 8.48 10.32
N ARG A 35 -17.95 9.22 11.42
CA ARG A 35 -17.81 8.68 12.77
C ARG A 35 -18.69 7.47 13.05
N GLU A 36 -19.95 7.51 12.62
CA GLU A 36 -20.91 6.40 12.81
C GLU A 36 -20.60 5.17 11.96
N ARG A 37 -19.77 5.32 10.92
CA ARG A 37 -19.39 4.26 9.96
C ARG A 37 -18.00 3.70 10.22
N LEU A 38 -17.26 4.24 11.19
CA LEU A 38 -15.91 3.79 11.51
C LEU A 38 -15.91 2.33 11.98
N VAL A 39 -15.03 1.54 11.38
CA VAL A 39 -14.83 0.11 11.67
C VAL A 39 -13.58 -0.09 12.53
N PHE A 40 -12.51 0.66 12.25
CA PHE A 40 -11.28 0.64 13.02
C PHE A 40 -10.53 1.95 12.91
N ALA A 41 -9.57 2.17 13.80
CA ALA A 41 -8.55 3.21 13.68
C ALA A 41 -7.28 2.74 14.41
N SER A 42 -6.15 2.78 13.71
CA SER A 42 -4.86 2.36 14.26
C SER A 42 -3.79 3.41 14.00
N ALA A 43 -3.03 3.74 15.04
CA ALA A 43 -1.83 4.56 14.95
C ALA A 43 -0.66 3.75 14.37
N TYR A 44 0.17 4.40 13.56
CA TYR A 44 1.36 3.83 12.95
C TYR A 44 2.54 4.05 13.88
N LEU A 45 2.86 3.05 14.70
CA LEU A 45 3.90 3.13 15.73
C LEU A 45 5.31 2.95 15.16
N GLY A 46 6.31 3.41 15.92
CA GLY A 46 7.73 3.22 15.60
C GLY A 46 8.37 1.99 16.26
N ALA A 47 9.70 1.94 16.18
CA ALA A 47 10.54 0.85 16.68
C ALA A 47 10.67 0.81 18.21
N ARG A 48 10.45 1.92 18.91
CA ARG A 48 10.65 2.02 20.38
C ARG A 48 10.03 0.88 21.20
N PRO A 49 8.72 0.59 21.11
CA PRO A 49 8.13 -0.47 21.92
C PRO A 49 8.60 -1.88 21.51
N LEU A 50 9.10 -2.04 20.28
CA LEU A 50 9.68 -3.31 19.82
C LEU A 50 11.05 -3.50 20.46
N VAL A 51 11.87 -2.45 20.50
CA VAL A 51 13.17 -2.44 21.21
C VAL A 51 12.97 -2.72 22.70
N GLU A 52 11.97 -2.11 23.34
CA GLU A 52 11.64 -2.38 24.75
C GLU A 52 11.32 -3.87 24.99
N ALA A 53 10.59 -4.50 24.07
CA ALA A 53 10.31 -5.93 24.17
C ALA A 53 11.57 -6.79 24.00
N LEU A 54 12.43 -6.45 23.04
CA LEU A 54 13.71 -7.13 22.79
C LEU A 54 14.66 -6.98 23.98
N ASP A 55 14.80 -5.77 24.54
CA ASP A 55 15.59 -5.48 25.74
C ASP A 55 15.07 -6.26 26.96
N GLY A 56 13.77 -6.52 27.01
CA GLY A 56 13.14 -7.40 28.02
C GLY A 56 13.41 -8.89 27.81
N GLY A 57 14.21 -9.28 26.81
CA GLY A 57 14.58 -10.67 26.50
C GLY A 57 13.60 -11.40 25.57
N ALA A 58 12.71 -10.68 24.87
CA ALA A 58 11.83 -11.31 23.90
C ALA A 58 12.60 -11.77 22.66
N HIS A 59 12.47 -13.05 22.30
CA HIS A 59 12.99 -13.58 21.03
C HIS A 59 12.01 -13.37 19.85
N ILE A 60 10.72 -13.23 20.16
CA ILE A 60 9.65 -12.97 19.19
C ILE A 60 8.81 -11.83 19.75
N VAL A 61 8.55 -10.82 18.93
CA VAL A 61 7.68 -9.69 19.27
C VAL A 61 6.43 -9.74 18.39
N LEU A 62 5.26 -9.77 19.04
CA LEU A 62 3.97 -9.63 18.39
C LEU A 62 3.48 -8.20 18.61
N THR A 63 3.10 -7.49 17.56
CA THR A 63 2.68 -6.10 17.63
C THR A 63 1.48 -5.84 16.70
N GLY A 64 0.73 -4.78 16.99
CA GLY A 64 -0.27 -4.21 16.08
C GLY A 64 0.36 -3.41 14.95
N ARG A 65 -0.26 -2.30 14.56
CA ARG A 65 0.19 -1.46 13.46
C ARG A 65 1.46 -0.68 13.82
N VAL A 66 2.57 -1.05 13.20
CA VAL A 66 3.88 -0.37 13.28
C VAL A 66 4.37 -0.07 11.88
N ALA A 67 5.33 0.85 11.75
CA ALA A 67 6.07 1.03 10.51
C ALA A 67 6.70 -0.29 10.06
N ASP A 68 6.46 -0.65 8.80
CA ASP A 68 6.96 -1.89 8.21
C ASP A 68 8.51 -1.93 8.32
N ALA A 69 9.19 -0.85 7.92
CA ALA A 69 10.62 -0.65 8.14
C ALA A 69 11.05 -0.63 9.62
N ALA A 70 10.16 -0.27 10.56
CA ALA A 70 10.47 -0.31 12.00
C ALA A 70 10.64 -1.74 12.54
N LEU A 71 10.04 -2.75 11.89
CA LEU A 71 10.26 -4.17 12.21
C LEU A 71 11.72 -4.58 12.00
N PHE A 72 12.42 -3.92 11.07
CA PHE A 72 13.85 -4.12 10.82
C PHE A 72 14.72 -3.15 11.61
N LEU A 73 14.26 -1.90 11.83
CA LEU A 73 14.98 -0.92 12.63
C LEU A 73 15.13 -1.36 14.10
N ALA A 74 14.08 -1.94 14.69
CA ALA A 74 14.10 -2.37 16.09
C ALA A 74 15.25 -3.35 16.43
N PRO A 75 15.45 -4.48 15.72
CA PRO A 75 16.57 -5.36 16.00
C PRO A 75 17.93 -4.70 15.73
N MET A 76 18.04 -3.79 14.74
CA MET A 76 19.28 -3.02 14.54
C MET A 76 19.61 -2.13 15.74
N ILE A 77 18.63 -1.41 16.27
CA ILE A 77 18.81 -0.55 17.46
C ILE A 77 19.20 -1.40 18.68
N HIS A 78 18.49 -2.51 18.91
CA HIS A 78 18.73 -3.40 20.04
C HIS A 78 20.14 -4.00 20.01
N GLU A 79 20.52 -4.63 18.90
CA GLU A 79 21.80 -5.36 18.80
C GLU A 79 23.02 -4.43 18.67
N LEU A 80 22.86 -3.29 17.99
CA LEU A 80 23.97 -2.36 17.73
C LEU A 80 24.05 -1.20 18.74
N GLY A 81 23.12 -1.14 19.70
CA GLY A 81 23.11 -0.15 20.78
C GLY A 81 22.96 1.30 20.33
N TRP A 82 22.25 1.54 19.21
CA TRP A 82 22.09 2.89 18.67
C TRP A 82 21.26 3.79 19.59
N ARG A 83 21.66 5.06 19.67
CA ARG A 83 20.97 6.05 20.51
C ARG A 83 19.77 6.64 19.76
N TRP A 84 18.69 6.91 20.48
CA TRP A 84 17.46 7.48 19.91
C TRP A 84 17.58 8.94 19.44
N ASP A 85 18.65 9.63 19.82
CA ASP A 85 19.00 10.97 19.35
C ASP A 85 20.16 10.95 18.33
N ASP A 86 20.61 9.76 17.91
CA ASP A 86 21.50 9.58 16.76
C ASP A 86 20.66 9.41 15.48
N TRP A 87 20.14 10.54 14.99
CA TRP A 87 19.19 10.54 13.87
C TRP A 87 19.80 9.99 12.59
N ASP A 88 21.10 10.14 12.36
CA ASP A 88 21.75 9.59 11.18
C ASP A 88 21.78 8.05 11.22
N ARG A 89 22.02 7.45 12.39
CA ARG A 89 21.91 5.99 12.56
C ARG A 89 20.49 5.50 12.40
N LEU A 90 19.52 6.19 13.00
CA LEU A 90 18.10 5.85 12.83
C LEU A 90 17.66 5.96 11.37
N ALA A 91 18.07 7.01 10.67
CA ALA A 91 17.76 7.21 9.25
C ALA A 91 18.38 6.13 8.37
N GLN A 92 19.65 5.79 8.63
CA GLN A 92 20.33 4.72 7.92
C GLN A 92 19.66 3.36 8.15
N GLY A 93 19.30 3.04 9.39
CA GLY A 93 18.54 1.82 9.71
C GLY A 93 17.14 1.82 9.07
N MET A 94 16.48 2.97 9.02
CA MET A 94 15.17 3.11 8.39
C MET A 94 15.23 2.86 6.89
N VAL A 95 16.26 3.37 6.19
CA VAL A 95 16.49 3.06 4.78
C VAL A 95 16.76 1.56 4.58
N VAL A 96 17.58 0.94 5.43
CA VAL A 96 17.79 -0.51 5.36
C VAL A 96 16.47 -1.25 5.54
N GLY A 97 15.66 -0.89 6.53
CA GLY A 97 14.34 -1.48 6.74
C GLY A 97 13.41 -1.31 5.53
N HIS A 98 13.39 -0.12 4.92
CA HIS A 98 12.60 0.17 3.73
C HIS A 98 13.07 -0.64 2.49
N LEU A 99 14.36 -0.98 2.40
CA LEU A 99 14.87 -1.87 1.35
C LEU A 99 14.54 -3.35 1.62
N LEU A 100 14.24 -3.74 2.88
CA LEU A 100 13.92 -5.11 3.25
C LEU A 100 12.42 -5.43 3.30
N GLU A 101 11.57 -4.42 3.43
CA GLU A 101 10.11 -4.58 3.41
C GLU A 101 9.58 -4.94 2.01
N CYS A 102 8.27 -5.18 1.91
CA CYS A 102 7.58 -5.43 0.64
C CYS A 102 8.09 -6.63 -0.19
N SER A 103 8.73 -7.61 0.45
CA SER A 103 9.09 -8.92 -0.14
C SER A 103 10.24 -8.85 -1.15
N GLY A 104 10.10 -9.42 -2.35
CA GLY A 104 11.18 -9.62 -3.31
C GLY A 104 11.50 -8.44 -4.23
N GLN A 105 10.97 -7.23 -3.99
CA GLN A 105 11.13 -6.11 -4.93
C GLN A 105 12.59 -5.61 -5.00
N ALA A 106 13.27 -5.47 -3.85
CA ALA A 106 14.70 -5.16 -3.78
C ALA A 106 15.60 -6.15 -4.54
N THR A 107 15.12 -7.39 -4.71
CA THR A 107 15.82 -8.47 -5.40
C THR A 107 15.28 -8.72 -6.81
N GLY A 108 14.52 -7.78 -7.37
CA GLY A 108 14.10 -7.78 -8.78
C GLY A 108 12.66 -8.22 -9.07
N GLY A 109 11.85 -8.48 -8.04
CA GLY A 109 10.40 -8.63 -8.18
C GLY A 109 9.76 -7.32 -8.61
N ASN A 110 8.77 -7.38 -9.51
CA ASN A 110 8.10 -6.20 -10.06
C ASN A 110 9.03 -5.15 -10.72
N PHE A 111 10.26 -5.53 -11.07
CA PHE A 111 11.27 -4.61 -11.59
C PHE A 111 10.82 -3.95 -12.90
N GLY A 112 10.76 -2.61 -12.93
CA GLY A 112 10.32 -1.84 -14.11
C GLY A 112 11.37 -1.73 -15.22
N GLY A 113 12.63 -2.08 -14.93
CA GLY A 113 13.72 -2.08 -15.91
C GLY A 113 13.72 -3.29 -16.84
N ASP A 114 14.91 -3.88 -17.07
CA ASP A 114 15.06 -5.09 -17.88
C ASP A 114 14.58 -6.36 -17.14
N TRP A 115 13.28 -6.44 -16.86
CA TRP A 115 12.65 -7.54 -16.13
C TRP A 115 12.82 -8.90 -16.81
N ARG A 116 13.00 -8.93 -18.14
CA ARG A 116 13.18 -10.16 -18.91
C ARG A 116 14.52 -10.83 -18.64
N SER A 117 15.54 -10.07 -18.23
CA SER A 117 16.83 -10.64 -17.81
C SER A 117 16.87 -11.05 -16.35
N MET A 118 15.77 -10.91 -15.61
CA MET A 118 15.72 -11.27 -14.21
C MET A 118 15.87 -12.79 -14.05
N PRO A 119 16.89 -13.28 -13.32
CA PRO A 119 17.09 -14.71 -13.14
C PRO A 119 15.93 -15.32 -12.35
N ASP A 120 15.40 -16.44 -12.82
CA ASP A 120 14.44 -17.29 -12.10
C ASP A 120 13.36 -16.51 -11.31
N LEU A 121 12.54 -15.74 -12.05
CA LEU A 121 11.43 -14.96 -11.49
C LEU A 121 10.45 -15.79 -10.66
N ALA A 122 10.36 -17.10 -10.89
CA ALA A 122 9.49 -18.00 -10.14
C ALA A 122 9.97 -18.24 -8.70
N HIS A 123 11.27 -18.06 -8.42
CA HIS A 123 11.87 -18.33 -7.12
C HIS A 123 12.72 -17.14 -6.64
N ILE A 124 12.21 -15.91 -6.77
CA ILE A 124 12.87 -14.71 -6.23
C ILE A 124 13.14 -14.89 -4.73
N GLY A 125 14.39 -14.69 -4.31
CA GLY A 125 14.76 -14.69 -2.90
C GLY A 125 14.49 -13.35 -2.25
N TYR A 126 14.18 -13.34 -0.97
CA TYR A 126 14.00 -12.10 -0.21
C TYR A 126 15.35 -11.44 0.10
N PRO A 127 15.37 -10.11 0.23
CA PRO A 127 16.60 -9.38 0.51
C PRO A 127 17.11 -9.71 1.92
N ILE A 128 18.43 -9.61 2.09
CA ILE A 128 19.13 -9.76 3.36
C ILE A 128 20.00 -8.53 3.54
N ALA A 129 20.07 -7.97 4.75
CA ALA A 129 21.02 -6.93 5.09
C ALA A 129 22.02 -7.43 6.14
N GLU A 130 23.30 -7.25 5.84
CA GLU A 130 24.35 -7.25 6.86
C GLU A 130 24.56 -5.78 7.29
N VAL A 131 24.45 -5.49 8.58
CA VAL A 131 24.47 -4.12 9.12
C VAL A 131 25.53 -4.01 10.20
N TRP A 132 26.37 -2.97 10.11
CA TRP A 132 27.43 -2.69 11.08
C TRP A 132 27.01 -1.60 12.07
N GLU A 133 27.70 -1.51 13.21
CA GLU A 133 27.48 -0.45 14.22
C GLU A 133 27.57 0.97 13.63
N SER A 134 28.34 1.14 12.56
CA SER A 134 28.46 2.39 11.80
C SER A 134 27.24 2.73 10.94
N GLY A 135 26.19 1.90 10.94
CA GLY A 135 25.05 2.00 10.02
C GLY A 135 25.37 1.61 8.58
N GLU A 136 26.63 1.40 8.21
CA GLU A 136 26.96 0.79 6.91
C GLU A 136 26.19 -0.52 6.78
N ALA A 137 25.65 -0.77 5.59
CA ALA A 137 24.90 -1.98 5.32
C ALA A 137 25.25 -2.53 3.94
N VAL A 138 25.23 -3.85 3.80
CA VAL A 138 25.31 -4.56 2.52
C VAL A 138 24.00 -5.29 2.32
N ILE A 139 23.29 -4.91 1.27
CA ILE A 139 22.06 -5.58 0.83
C ILE A 139 22.45 -6.68 -0.15
N SER A 140 21.90 -7.87 0.09
CA SER A 140 22.07 -9.06 -0.72
C SER A 140 20.75 -9.84 -0.78
N LYS A 141 20.79 -11.09 -1.26
CA LYS A 141 19.63 -11.98 -1.30
C LYS A 141 19.98 -13.38 -0.80
N ALA A 142 18.96 -14.13 -0.42
CA ALA A 142 19.11 -15.53 -0.02
C ALA A 142 19.93 -16.35 -1.04
N PRO A 143 20.93 -17.16 -0.61
CA PRO A 143 21.70 -18.00 -1.51
C PRO A 143 20.83 -19.03 -2.25
N GLY A 144 21.15 -19.29 -3.52
CA GLY A 144 20.48 -20.32 -4.33
C GLY A 144 19.09 -19.94 -4.86
N THR A 145 18.64 -18.69 -4.67
CA THR A 145 17.35 -18.21 -5.20
C THR A 145 17.53 -17.45 -6.53
N GLY A 146 16.41 -17.22 -7.22
CA GLY A 146 16.32 -16.25 -8.31
C GLY A 146 16.45 -14.80 -7.85
N GLY A 147 16.17 -13.88 -8.76
CA GLY A 147 16.32 -12.44 -8.59
C GLY A 147 17.75 -11.95 -8.83
N ARG A 148 17.93 -10.63 -8.68
CA ARG A 148 19.20 -9.92 -8.75
C ARG A 148 19.17 -8.77 -7.75
N VAL A 149 20.27 -8.55 -7.05
CA VAL A 149 20.49 -7.33 -6.24
C VAL A 149 21.55 -6.47 -6.91
N ASN A 150 21.16 -5.31 -7.41
CA ASN A 150 22.07 -4.34 -7.99
C ASN A 150 21.59 -2.91 -7.72
N PHE A 151 22.31 -1.92 -8.23
CA PHE A 151 21.95 -0.52 -8.04
C PHE A 151 20.51 -0.21 -8.51
N ASP A 152 20.11 -0.74 -9.68
CA ASP A 152 18.80 -0.42 -10.25
C ASP A 152 17.64 -1.06 -9.49
N THR A 153 17.76 -2.32 -9.03
CA THR A 153 16.69 -2.98 -8.25
C THR A 153 16.52 -2.32 -6.88
N LEU A 154 17.61 -1.95 -6.21
CA LEU A 154 17.53 -1.26 -4.92
C LEU A 154 17.05 0.17 -5.05
N ARG A 155 17.44 0.91 -6.09
CA ARG A 155 16.93 2.27 -6.31
C ARG A 155 15.43 2.26 -6.60
N GLU A 156 14.93 1.26 -7.32
CA GLU A 156 13.49 1.14 -7.55
C GLU A 156 12.73 0.88 -6.24
N GLN A 157 13.23 -0.03 -5.40
CA GLN A 157 12.66 -0.25 -4.06
C GLN A 157 12.76 1.01 -3.19
N LEU A 158 13.89 1.73 -3.22
CA LEU A 158 14.08 2.95 -2.42
C LEU A 158 13.04 4.04 -2.72
N LEU A 159 12.55 4.10 -3.95
CA LEU A 159 11.57 5.11 -4.38
C LEU A 159 10.12 4.63 -4.23
N TYR A 160 9.92 3.36 -3.86
CA TYR A 160 8.60 2.78 -3.65
C TYR A 160 7.92 3.46 -2.46
N GLU A 161 6.68 3.96 -2.64
CA GLU A 161 5.91 4.63 -1.59
C GLU A 161 6.58 5.87 -0.94
N VAL A 162 7.64 6.41 -1.55
CA VAL A 162 8.30 7.63 -1.09
C VAL A 162 7.77 8.85 -1.84
N HIS A 163 7.12 9.76 -1.11
CA HIS A 163 6.58 10.99 -1.69
C HIS A 163 7.64 12.11 -1.84
N ASP A 164 8.34 12.44 -0.75
CA ASP A 164 9.44 13.41 -0.73
C ASP A 164 10.73 12.74 -0.19
N PRO A 165 11.71 12.44 -1.05
CA PRO A 165 12.98 11.83 -0.62
C PRO A 165 13.82 12.68 0.35
N ARG A 166 13.55 13.98 0.49
CA ARG A 166 14.19 14.83 1.51
C ARG A 166 13.51 14.74 2.86
N HIS A 167 12.23 14.41 2.87
CA HIS A 167 11.35 14.41 4.03
C HIS A 167 10.54 13.11 4.08
N TYR A 168 11.24 11.98 4.10
CA TYR A 168 10.58 10.70 4.29
C TYR A 168 10.26 10.55 5.79
N MET A 169 9.09 11.08 6.16
CA MET A 169 8.61 11.12 7.53
C MET A 169 8.19 9.73 8.01
N THR A 170 8.93 9.21 8.97
CA THR A 170 8.60 7.94 9.65
C THR A 170 8.30 8.17 11.13
N PRO A 171 7.72 7.18 11.84
CA PRO A 171 7.51 7.28 13.27
C PRO A 171 8.79 7.41 14.12
N ASP A 172 9.97 7.06 13.60
CA ASP A 172 11.20 7.07 14.41
C ASP A 172 12.18 8.20 14.03
N VAL A 173 12.11 8.70 12.80
CA VAL A 173 13.04 9.71 12.24
C VAL A 173 12.47 10.32 10.96
N ASP A 174 12.75 11.60 10.68
CA ASP A 174 12.52 12.19 9.36
C ASP A 174 13.77 11.99 8.50
N VAL A 175 13.67 11.10 7.50
CA VAL A 175 14.81 10.63 6.71
C VAL A 175 15.06 11.54 5.51
N ASP A 176 16.30 11.97 5.35
CA ASP A 176 16.82 12.54 4.10
C ASP A 176 17.61 11.47 3.34
N MET A 177 17.02 11.00 2.24
CA MET A 177 17.63 10.01 1.35
C MET A 177 18.51 10.64 0.27
N THR A 178 18.60 11.98 0.18
CA THR A 178 19.33 12.65 -0.91
C THR A 178 20.85 12.58 -0.78
N THR A 179 21.34 12.20 0.40
CA THR A 179 22.77 11.99 0.68
C THR A 179 23.21 10.53 0.54
N LEU A 180 22.26 9.63 0.25
CA LEU A 180 22.48 8.20 0.21
C LEU A 180 23.40 7.80 -0.95
N ARG A 181 24.25 6.80 -0.70
CA ARG A 181 25.17 6.19 -1.64
C ARG A 181 24.93 4.70 -1.71
N MET A 182 24.76 4.21 -2.93
CA MET A 182 24.68 2.78 -3.25
C MET A 182 25.87 2.41 -4.13
N GLU A 183 26.62 1.38 -3.75
CA GLU A 183 27.79 0.89 -4.49
C GLU A 183 27.71 -0.62 -4.66
N GLU A 184 27.75 -1.09 -5.90
CA GLU A 184 27.87 -2.52 -6.22
C GLU A 184 29.28 -2.99 -5.86
N ILE A 185 29.40 -3.82 -4.82
CA ILE A 185 30.68 -4.32 -4.32
C ILE A 185 30.94 -5.79 -4.68
N GLY A 186 29.96 -6.44 -5.31
CA GLY A 186 30.04 -7.83 -5.75
C GLY A 186 28.74 -8.29 -6.43
N PRO A 187 28.71 -9.54 -6.93
CA PRO A 187 27.49 -10.13 -7.45
C PRO A 187 26.41 -10.19 -6.37
N ASP A 188 25.24 -9.63 -6.66
CA ASP A 188 24.11 -9.56 -5.72
C ASP A 188 24.46 -8.88 -4.38
N GLN A 189 25.40 -7.93 -4.39
CA GLN A 189 25.84 -7.22 -3.20
C GLN A 189 25.98 -5.73 -3.46
N VAL A 190 25.14 -4.94 -2.79
CA VAL A 190 25.16 -3.49 -2.86
C VAL A 190 25.38 -2.93 -1.47
N ARG A 191 26.44 -2.16 -1.30
CA ARG A 191 26.68 -1.39 -0.10
C ARG A 191 25.82 -0.13 -0.11
N VAL A 192 25.14 0.14 1.01
CA VAL A 192 24.27 1.30 1.22
C VAL A 192 24.75 2.11 2.41
N THR A 193 24.98 3.41 2.22
CA THR A 193 25.50 4.34 3.25
C THR A 193 24.97 5.75 3.07
N GLY A 194 25.12 6.60 4.09
CA GLY A 194 25.01 8.05 3.95
C GLY A 194 23.59 8.60 4.04
N ALA A 195 22.60 7.84 4.49
CA ALA A 195 21.32 8.43 4.88
C ALA A 195 21.53 9.34 6.09
N THR A 196 20.82 10.46 6.13
CA THR A 196 20.86 11.40 7.26
C THR A 196 19.47 11.64 7.83
N GLY A 197 19.39 12.03 9.09
CA GLY A 197 18.13 12.10 9.82
C GLY A 197 17.89 13.42 10.53
N ARG A 198 16.61 13.72 10.70
CA ARG A 198 16.08 14.80 11.56
C ARG A 198 15.22 14.20 12.67
N PRO A 199 14.94 14.95 13.74
CA PRO A 199 14.06 14.49 14.82
C PRO A 199 12.76 13.88 14.28
N ALA A 200 12.30 12.82 14.92
CA ALA A 200 10.99 12.23 14.63
C ALA A 200 9.87 13.28 14.75
N PRO A 201 8.77 13.14 13.98
CA PRO A 201 7.65 14.06 14.08
C PRO A 201 6.95 13.97 15.44
N ASP A 202 6.42 15.10 15.91
CA ASP A 202 5.61 15.21 17.14
C ASP A 202 4.22 14.56 17.00
N THR A 203 3.89 14.08 15.80
CA THR A 203 2.63 13.41 15.47
C THR A 203 2.87 12.03 14.88
N LEU A 204 1.93 11.11 15.09
CA LEU A 204 1.87 9.82 14.42
C LEU A 204 0.71 9.78 13.43
N LYS A 205 0.91 9.06 12.33
CA LYS A 205 -0.17 8.77 11.37
C LYS A 205 -1.17 7.82 12.01
N VAL A 206 -2.45 8.16 11.95
CA VAL A 206 -3.56 7.27 12.27
C VAL A 206 -4.27 6.96 10.98
N VAL A 207 -4.50 5.68 10.72
CA VAL A 207 -5.33 5.24 9.59
C VAL A 207 -6.60 4.65 10.16
N ALA A 208 -7.73 5.26 9.83
CA ALA A 208 -9.05 4.77 10.18
C ALA A 208 -9.75 4.20 8.94
N GLY A 209 -10.46 3.09 9.12
CA GLY A 209 -11.30 2.49 8.10
C GLY A 209 -12.76 2.68 8.43
N TYR A 210 -13.59 3.01 7.44
CA TYR A 210 -15.03 3.16 7.61
C TYR A 210 -15.82 2.45 6.51
N GLU A 211 -17.04 2.05 6.80
CA GLU A 211 -17.96 1.50 5.81
C GLU A 211 -18.31 2.56 4.77
N ASP A 212 -17.95 2.34 3.51
CA ASP A 212 -18.16 3.31 2.43
C ASP A 212 -19.05 2.74 1.32
N GLY A 213 -20.18 2.18 1.74
CA GLY A 213 -21.19 1.61 0.86
C GLY A 213 -20.83 0.24 0.32
N VAL A 214 -21.46 -0.13 -0.80
CA VAL A 214 -21.38 -1.46 -1.40
C VAL A 214 -21.06 -1.34 -2.87
N MET A 215 -20.06 -2.10 -3.31
CA MET A 215 -19.68 -2.16 -4.71
C MET A 215 -20.43 -3.26 -5.44
N GLY A 216 -21.07 -2.91 -6.55
CA GLY A 216 -21.49 -3.85 -7.59
C GLY A 216 -20.51 -3.77 -8.75
N GLN A 217 -20.15 -4.91 -9.36
CA GLN A 217 -19.27 -4.90 -10.53
C GLN A 217 -19.61 -6.01 -11.51
N ALA A 218 -19.37 -5.73 -12.78
CA ALA A 218 -19.52 -6.69 -13.86
C ALA A 218 -18.51 -6.43 -14.97
N MET A 219 -18.15 -7.49 -15.70
CA MET A 219 -17.14 -7.43 -16.76
C MET A 219 -17.52 -8.32 -17.94
N LEU A 220 -17.28 -7.83 -19.16
CA LEU A 220 -17.45 -8.57 -20.42
C LEU A 220 -16.27 -8.28 -21.36
N GLY A 221 -15.74 -9.33 -21.98
CA GLY A 221 -14.72 -9.22 -23.02
C GLY A 221 -15.32 -9.10 -24.41
N TYR A 222 -14.68 -8.31 -25.27
CA TYR A 222 -14.98 -8.17 -26.70
C TYR A 222 -13.73 -8.44 -27.52
N ALA A 223 -13.84 -9.35 -28.49
CA ALA A 223 -12.75 -9.65 -29.41
C ALA A 223 -12.77 -8.73 -30.64
N TRP A 224 -11.66 -8.67 -31.37
CA TRP A 224 -11.55 -8.08 -32.70
C TRP A 224 -12.59 -8.67 -33.69
N PRO A 225 -13.04 -7.94 -34.73
CA PRO A 225 -12.74 -6.54 -35.07
C PRO A 225 -13.45 -5.55 -34.13
N ASP A 226 -12.94 -4.32 -34.04
CA ASP A 226 -13.59 -3.21 -33.32
C ASP A 226 -13.84 -3.48 -31.82
N ALA A 227 -12.92 -4.17 -31.16
CA ALA A 227 -13.05 -4.60 -29.76
C ALA A 227 -13.44 -3.44 -28.83
N LEU A 228 -12.71 -2.32 -28.91
CA LEU A 228 -12.98 -1.13 -28.08
C LEU A 228 -14.29 -0.43 -28.42
N ALA A 229 -14.63 -0.31 -29.70
CA ALA A 229 -15.89 0.31 -30.10
C ALA A 229 -17.09 -0.48 -29.54
N LYS A 230 -17.02 -1.81 -29.59
CA LYS A 230 -18.06 -2.68 -29.01
C LYS A 230 -18.11 -2.59 -27.50
N ALA A 231 -16.97 -2.52 -26.81
CA ALA A 231 -16.94 -2.31 -25.37
C ALA A 231 -17.57 -0.96 -24.97
N ARG A 232 -17.30 0.11 -25.73
CA ARG A 232 -17.93 1.42 -25.52
C ARG A 232 -19.44 1.39 -25.75
N THR A 233 -19.89 0.78 -26.84
CA THR A 233 -21.33 0.59 -27.11
C THR A 233 -22.00 -0.24 -26.02
N ALA A 234 -21.35 -1.28 -25.52
CA ALA A 234 -21.86 -2.06 -24.39
C ALA A 234 -21.97 -1.21 -23.11
N ALA A 235 -20.99 -0.35 -22.84
CA ALA A 235 -21.03 0.59 -21.72
C ALA A 235 -22.21 1.56 -21.85
N GLU A 236 -22.45 2.10 -23.05
CA GLU A 236 -23.60 2.98 -23.34
C GLU A 236 -24.93 2.26 -23.10
N ILE A 237 -25.08 1.02 -23.57
CA ILE A 237 -26.29 0.20 -23.33
C ILE A 237 -26.51 -0.02 -21.83
N ILE A 238 -25.47 -0.41 -21.08
CA ILE A 238 -25.58 -0.64 -19.64
C ILE A 238 -25.95 0.65 -18.93
N GLN A 239 -25.31 1.78 -19.25
CA GLN A 239 -25.63 3.07 -18.63
C GLN A 239 -27.07 3.49 -18.90
N GLN A 240 -27.57 3.29 -20.12
CA GLN A 240 -28.97 3.52 -20.45
C GLN A 240 -29.89 2.62 -19.61
N GLN A 241 -29.61 1.32 -19.55
CA GLN A 241 -30.40 0.37 -18.76
C GLN A 241 -30.37 0.68 -17.27
N MET A 242 -29.23 1.12 -16.72
CA MET A 242 -29.10 1.59 -15.35
C MET A 242 -30.07 2.75 -15.06
N GLN A 243 -30.19 3.71 -15.98
CA GLN A 243 -31.15 4.82 -15.86
C GLN A 243 -32.60 4.33 -15.95
N GLU A 244 -32.91 3.45 -16.90
CA GLU A 244 -34.26 2.90 -17.11
C GLU A 244 -34.78 2.13 -15.89
N ILE A 245 -33.92 1.36 -15.22
CA ILE A 245 -34.29 0.63 -13.99
C ILE A 245 -34.16 1.48 -12.71
N GLY A 246 -33.74 2.74 -12.84
CA GLY A 246 -33.50 3.64 -11.72
C GLY A 246 -32.45 3.11 -10.74
N LEU A 247 -31.33 2.58 -11.23
CA LEU A 247 -30.20 2.17 -10.39
C LEU A 247 -29.59 3.42 -9.75
N LYS A 248 -29.54 3.46 -8.42
CA LYS A 248 -29.02 4.59 -7.65
C LYS A 248 -27.55 4.39 -7.30
N ALA A 249 -26.67 4.67 -8.26
CA ALA A 249 -25.23 4.69 -8.02
C ALA A 249 -24.81 6.06 -7.49
N GLU A 250 -24.00 6.08 -6.42
CA GLU A 250 -23.32 7.28 -5.94
C GLU A 250 -22.08 7.59 -6.79
N GLU A 251 -21.46 6.54 -7.31
CA GLU A 251 -20.27 6.61 -8.16
C GLU A 251 -20.32 5.48 -9.19
N THR A 252 -19.85 5.76 -10.41
CA THR A 252 -19.73 4.78 -11.48
C THR A 252 -18.37 4.92 -12.14
N VAL A 253 -17.66 3.79 -12.24
CA VAL A 253 -16.37 3.69 -12.92
C VAL A 253 -16.53 2.75 -14.11
N VAL A 254 -16.09 3.20 -15.27
CA VAL A 254 -16.06 2.41 -16.51
C VAL A 254 -14.61 2.30 -16.97
N GLU A 255 -14.13 1.08 -17.16
CA GLU A 255 -12.73 0.80 -17.52
C GLU A 255 -12.68 -0.15 -18.71
N TYR A 256 -11.66 0.06 -19.54
CA TYR A 256 -11.37 -0.80 -20.68
C TYR A 256 -10.04 -1.53 -20.42
N LEU A 257 -10.13 -2.69 -19.77
CA LEU A 257 -8.99 -3.53 -19.41
C LEU A 257 -8.33 -4.08 -20.67
N GLY A 258 -7.04 -3.82 -20.80
CA GLY A 258 -6.26 -4.06 -22.02
C GLY A 258 -6.05 -2.82 -22.89
N TYR A 259 -6.66 -1.68 -22.53
CA TYR A 259 -6.43 -0.39 -23.20
C TYR A 259 -5.92 0.68 -22.21
N ASP A 260 -6.81 1.25 -21.39
CA ASP A 260 -6.52 2.44 -20.58
C ASP A 260 -6.85 2.27 -19.09
N SER A 261 -7.21 1.06 -18.62
CA SER A 261 -7.60 0.85 -17.21
C SER A 261 -6.48 1.12 -16.18
N ILE A 262 -5.21 1.04 -16.58
CA ILE A 262 -4.05 1.31 -15.71
C ILE A 262 -3.42 2.67 -16.06
N HIS A 263 -3.13 2.90 -17.34
CA HIS A 263 -2.48 4.12 -17.81
C HIS A 263 -3.42 5.34 -17.84
N GLY A 264 -4.73 5.13 -17.82
CA GLY A 264 -5.72 6.18 -17.94
C GLY A 264 -5.44 7.09 -19.15
N PRO A 265 -5.43 8.42 -18.97
CA PRO A 265 -5.14 9.38 -20.04
C PRO A 265 -3.76 9.24 -20.70
N LEU A 266 -2.83 8.48 -20.12
CA LEU A 266 -1.49 8.25 -20.66
C LEU A 266 -1.43 7.09 -21.67
N ALA A 267 -2.53 6.33 -21.84
CA ALA A 267 -2.58 5.27 -22.83
C ALA A 267 -2.46 5.83 -24.26
N ASP A 268 -1.66 5.18 -25.12
CA ASP A 268 -1.48 5.63 -26.50
C ASP A 268 -2.79 5.47 -27.32
N PRO A 269 -3.37 6.57 -27.83
CA PRO A 269 -4.58 6.50 -28.65
C PRO A 269 -4.40 5.68 -29.93
N GLY A 270 -3.18 5.55 -30.45
CA GLY A 270 -2.87 4.78 -31.65
C GLY A 270 -3.23 3.29 -31.53
N HIS A 271 -3.22 2.74 -30.32
CA HIS A 271 -3.57 1.34 -30.08
C HIS A 271 -5.08 1.07 -30.03
N ALA A 272 -5.93 2.09 -30.00
CA ALA A 272 -7.38 1.95 -29.82
C ALA A 272 -8.06 1.06 -30.87
N HIS A 273 -7.53 1.01 -32.09
CA HIS A 273 -8.10 0.25 -33.22
C HIS A 273 -7.45 -1.13 -33.45
N ASP A 274 -6.31 -1.39 -32.81
CA ASP A 274 -5.48 -2.58 -33.06
C ASP A 274 -5.59 -3.64 -31.94
N LEU A 275 -6.55 -3.48 -31.03
CA LEU A 275 -6.75 -4.42 -29.92
C LEU A 275 -7.36 -5.75 -30.41
N ASN A 276 -6.67 -6.86 -30.12
CA ASN A 276 -7.20 -8.21 -30.34
C ASN A 276 -8.42 -8.51 -29.45
N GLU A 277 -8.40 -8.00 -28.22
CA GLU A 277 -9.49 -8.10 -27.26
C GLU A 277 -9.40 -6.96 -26.25
N VAL A 278 -10.53 -6.62 -25.64
CA VAL A 278 -10.61 -5.67 -24.52
C VAL A 278 -11.74 -6.09 -23.59
N TYR A 279 -11.56 -5.90 -22.28
CA TYR A 279 -12.59 -6.16 -21.30
C TYR A 279 -13.22 -4.85 -20.83
N LEU A 280 -14.53 -4.70 -21.04
CA LEU A 280 -15.32 -3.69 -20.36
C LEU A 280 -15.50 -4.12 -18.91
N ARG A 281 -15.04 -3.32 -17.95
CA ARG A 281 -15.46 -3.41 -16.54
C ARG A 281 -16.30 -2.20 -16.19
N ILE A 282 -17.44 -2.44 -15.55
CA ILE A 282 -18.21 -1.38 -14.89
C ILE A 282 -18.30 -1.73 -13.42
N ALA A 283 -17.99 -0.76 -12.57
CA ALA A 283 -18.18 -0.82 -11.13
C ALA A 283 -19.05 0.35 -10.68
N VAL A 284 -19.96 0.07 -9.76
CA VAL A 284 -20.80 1.09 -9.12
C VAL A 284 -20.63 1.01 -7.62
N ARG A 285 -20.61 2.15 -6.95
CA ARG A 285 -20.75 2.25 -5.50
C ARG A 285 -22.16 2.71 -5.18
N CYS A 286 -22.85 1.96 -4.33
CA CYS A 286 -24.23 2.23 -3.92
C CYS A 286 -24.33 2.19 -2.39
N ALA A 287 -25.39 2.79 -1.84
CA ALA A 287 -25.65 2.76 -0.41
C ALA A 287 -25.94 1.35 0.15
N ASP A 288 -26.50 0.43 -0.65
CA ASP A 288 -26.86 -0.91 -0.18
C ASP A 288 -26.64 -2.03 -1.21
N LYS A 289 -26.62 -3.27 -0.69
CA LYS A 289 -26.36 -4.49 -1.46
C LYS A 289 -27.40 -4.76 -2.55
N ARG A 290 -28.67 -4.40 -2.33
CA ARG A 290 -29.75 -4.66 -3.31
C ARG A 290 -29.61 -3.74 -4.51
N GLU A 291 -29.28 -2.46 -4.29
CA GLU A 291 -29.01 -1.52 -5.37
C GLU A 291 -27.76 -1.93 -6.16
N ALA A 292 -26.65 -2.25 -5.48
CA ALA A 292 -25.42 -2.70 -6.14
C ALA A 292 -25.62 -4.00 -6.96
N ALA A 293 -26.46 -4.93 -6.47
CA ALA A 293 -26.78 -6.18 -7.16
C ALA A 293 -27.52 -6.00 -8.50
N LYS A 294 -28.12 -4.82 -8.75
CA LYS A 294 -28.82 -4.56 -10.02
C LYS A 294 -27.85 -4.56 -11.21
N LEU A 295 -26.64 -4.04 -11.03
CA LEU A 295 -25.67 -3.89 -12.13
C LEU A 295 -25.35 -5.24 -12.79
N GLY A 296 -25.02 -6.25 -11.99
CA GLY A 296 -24.64 -7.57 -12.50
C GLY A 296 -25.74 -8.25 -13.33
N ARG A 297 -27.02 -7.87 -13.15
CA ARG A 297 -28.15 -8.42 -13.90
C ARG A 297 -28.29 -7.85 -15.31
N LEU A 298 -27.67 -6.69 -15.57
CA LEU A 298 -27.72 -6.02 -16.87
C LEU A 298 -26.74 -6.64 -17.89
N PHE A 299 -25.72 -7.35 -17.41
CA PHE A 299 -24.65 -7.90 -18.23
C PHE A 299 -25.02 -9.19 -18.99
N PRO A 300 -25.66 -10.22 -18.38
CA PRO A 300 -25.96 -11.47 -19.07
C PRO A 300 -26.73 -11.32 -20.39
N PRO A 301 -27.75 -10.45 -20.50
CA PRO A 301 -28.47 -10.26 -21.78
C PRO A 301 -27.57 -9.80 -22.94
N LEU A 302 -26.50 -9.05 -22.66
CA LEU A 302 -25.59 -8.59 -23.71
C LEU A 302 -24.92 -9.74 -24.46
N ALA A 303 -24.77 -10.92 -23.83
CA ALA A 303 -24.20 -12.11 -24.48
C ALA A 303 -24.91 -12.49 -25.78
N LEU A 304 -26.22 -12.26 -25.87
CA LEU A 304 -27.04 -12.62 -27.02
C LEU A 304 -27.81 -11.44 -27.63
N SER A 305 -27.76 -10.26 -27.00
CA SER A 305 -28.50 -9.07 -27.43
C SER A 305 -27.65 -7.79 -27.46
N GLY A 306 -26.35 -7.89 -27.19
CA GLY A 306 -25.40 -6.79 -27.23
C GLY A 306 -24.50 -6.82 -28.47
N PRO A 307 -23.41 -6.03 -28.47
CA PRO A 307 -22.41 -6.05 -29.53
C PRO A 307 -21.80 -7.45 -29.73
N PRO A 308 -21.38 -7.81 -30.96
CA PRO A 308 -20.98 -9.18 -31.28
C PRO A 308 -19.59 -9.56 -30.75
N PHE A 309 -19.30 -10.87 -30.80
CA PHE A 309 -17.99 -11.45 -30.43
C PHE A 309 -17.60 -11.26 -28.96
N ILE A 310 -18.56 -11.52 -28.07
CA ILE A 310 -18.34 -11.58 -26.63
C ILE A 310 -17.49 -12.79 -26.25
N GLY A 311 -16.54 -12.58 -25.35
CA GLY A 311 -15.73 -13.61 -24.70
C GLY A 311 -15.53 -13.32 -23.20
N GLY A 312 -15.14 -14.33 -22.42
CA GLY A 312 -14.69 -14.12 -21.04
C GLY A 312 -15.72 -13.55 -20.06
N ALA A 313 -16.96 -14.06 -20.04
CA ALA A 313 -17.99 -13.66 -19.08
C ALA A 313 -17.69 -14.20 -17.66
N GLY A 314 -16.73 -13.62 -16.96
CA GLY A 314 -16.29 -14.04 -15.62
C GLY A 314 -16.47 -13.00 -14.51
N GLY A 315 -16.88 -11.77 -14.83
CA GLY A 315 -16.79 -10.65 -13.89
C GLY A 315 -18.06 -10.25 -13.13
N MET A 316 -19.17 -10.99 -13.27
CA MET A 316 -20.41 -10.72 -12.52
C MET A 316 -20.25 -11.17 -11.06
N MET A 317 -19.60 -10.31 -10.27
CA MET A 317 -19.26 -10.63 -8.88
C MET A 317 -20.41 -10.25 -7.94
N GLU A 318 -20.53 -11.00 -6.85
CA GLU A 318 -21.47 -10.62 -5.79
C GLU A 318 -21.11 -9.23 -5.23
N PRO A 319 -22.10 -8.40 -4.87
CA PRO A 319 -21.78 -7.12 -4.31
C PRO A 319 -21.07 -7.26 -2.96
N ARG A 320 -20.01 -6.47 -2.78
CA ARG A 320 -19.15 -6.50 -1.60
C ARG A 320 -19.11 -5.14 -0.92
N GLY A 321 -19.04 -5.15 0.41
CA GLY A 321 -18.81 -3.92 1.18
C GLY A 321 -17.50 -3.26 0.78
N LEU A 322 -17.49 -1.93 0.77
CA LEU A 322 -16.30 -1.12 0.59
C LEU A 322 -15.86 -0.55 1.93
N LEU A 323 -14.55 -0.50 2.12
CA LEU A 323 -13.94 0.24 3.21
C LEU A 323 -13.29 1.49 2.62
N GLY A 324 -13.76 2.65 3.06
CA GLY A 324 -13.06 3.91 2.88
C GLY A 324 -11.90 4.00 3.86
N ILE A 325 -10.87 4.76 3.50
CA ILE A 325 -9.69 5.01 4.33
C ILE A 325 -9.67 6.48 4.71
N TRP A 326 -9.40 6.76 5.98
CA TRP A 326 -9.26 8.09 6.55
C TRP A 326 -7.88 8.23 7.19
N PRO A 327 -6.88 8.72 6.44
CA PRO A 327 -5.57 9.06 6.98
C PRO A 327 -5.67 10.38 7.76
N THR A 328 -5.15 10.38 8.99
CA THR A 328 -5.05 11.57 9.83
C THR A 328 -3.79 11.54 10.70
N LEU A 329 -3.58 12.59 11.49
CA LEU A 329 -2.46 12.74 12.42
C LEU A 329 -2.97 12.92 13.85
N ALA A 330 -2.30 12.29 14.81
CA ALA A 330 -2.54 12.46 16.23
C ALA A 330 -1.23 12.80 16.97
N PRO A 331 -1.26 13.60 18.05
CA PRO A 331 -0.07 13.90 18.83
C PRO A 331 0.57 12.62 19.39
N ARG A 332 1.86 12.43 19.11
CA ARG A 332 2.64 11.28 19.53
C ARG A 332 2.51 11.03 21.03
N ALA A 333 2.70 12.07 21.83
CA ALA A 333 2.68 11.98 23.29
C ALA A 333 1.38 11.35 23.84
N ILE A 334 0.23 11.66 23.21
CA ILE A 334 -1.08 11.13 23.62
C ILE A 334 -1.27 9.68 23.12
N ILE A 335 -0.67 9.30 22.01
CA ILE A 335 -0.75 7.91 21.53
C ILE A 335 0.18 7.02 22.36
N GLU A 336 1.43 7.44 22.54
CA GLU A 336 2.49 6.66 23.18
C GLU A 336 2.23 6.40 24.68
N GLU A 337 1.49 7.26 25.37
CA GLU A 337 1.10 7.06 26.78
C GLU A 337 0.36 5.73 27.02
N TYR A 338 -0.32 5.20 26.01
CA TYR A 338 -1.15 4.01 26.10
C TYR A 338 -0.48 2.75 25.54
N ILE A 339 0.75 2.89 25.05
CA ILE A 339 1.50 1.74 24.59
C ILE A 339 1.87 0.87 25.79
N ARG A 340 1.66 -0.42 25.64
CA ARG A 340 1.95 -1.43 26.65
C ARG A 340 2.84 -2.48 26.03
N VAL A 341 3.98 -2.69 26.66
CA VAL A 341 4.93 -3.74 26.31
C VAL A 341 4.93 -4.77 27.42
N SER A 342 4.72 -6.03 27.06
CA SER A 342 4.87 -7.16 27.99
C SER A 342 5.81 -8.19 27.41
N VAL A 343 6.57 -8.85 28.28
CA VAL A 343 7.38 -10.02 27.93
C VAL A 343 6.85 -11.18 28.76
N GLU A 344 6.36 -12.20 28.08
CA GLU A 344 5.90 -13.44 28.71
C GLU A 344 7.05 -14.44 28.66
N GLU A 345 7.35 -15.07 29.81
CA GLU A 345 8.25 -16.23 29.86
C GLU A 345 7.50 -17.45 29.31
N ALA A 346 8.22 -18.29 28.55
CA ALA A 346 7.68 -19.48 27.90
C ALA A 346 7.37 -20.62 28.87
#